data_AF-A0A7D9EPG6-F1
#
_entry.id   AF-A0A7D9EPG6-F1
#
_cell.length_a   1.000
_cell.length_b   1.000
_cell.length_c   1.000
_cell.angle_alpha   90.00
_cell.angle_beta   90.00
_cell.angle_gamma   90.00
#
_symmetry.space_group_name_H-M   'P 1'
#
loop_
_entity.id
_entity.type
_entity.pdbx_description
1 polymer ?
#
loop_
_entity_poly.entity_id
_entity_poly.type
_entity_poly.pdbx_seq_one_letter_code
_entity_poly.pdbx_strand_id
1 'polypeptide(L)'
;MLNTMKIVSNSFLVWGKCFTIEALIQFFGMENQDDHPTKHKPPSNINEMGREEIEKYYEDVLDEFINQFLLANMTGGDSDENDFVNNYSICLLQYFFVLHDMKDAVHEGNGERLATLHKQLLLHFKSVQGFNSYAIEMLINVVQNMVFLSPAQSHQCIWASTANWKGGAQRNVEIDLLQENRNRDLKKLIKGMGANKTDKAIDNASRAVGGARKIAENFDYMVYREAKSSSHSHASSLKDESKVLSDLRILKPFSIQANRKHASFRKIK
;
A
#
# COMPACT_ATOMS: atom_id res chain seq x y z
N MET A 1 -3.74 14.99 3.53
CA MET A 1 -4.55 13.77 3.51
C MET A 1 -3.78 12.53 3.01
N LEU A 2 -2.44 12.47 3.07
CA LEU A 2 -1.61 11.25 3.11
C LEU A 2 -0.11 11.53 3.40
N ASN A 3 0.18 12.39 4.37
CA ASN A 3 1.45 12.23 5.12
C ASN A 3 1.49 10.86 5.84
N THR A 4 0.34 10.17 5.91
CA THR A 4 0.10 8.83 6.46
C THR A 4 0.87 7.71 5.74
N MET A 5 1.18 7.82 4.44
CA MET A 5 1.89 6.76 3.70
C MET A 5 3.35 7.07 3.35
N LYS A 6 3.88 8.24 3.74
CA LYS A 6 5.35 8.39 3.84
C LYS A 6 5.98 7.42 4.84
N ILE A 7 5.15 6.79 5.67
CA ILE A 7 5.52 5.84 6.73
C ILE A 7 5.05 4.42 6.39
N VAL A 8 4.77 4.08 5.13
CA VAL A 8 4.99 2.67 4.75
C VAL A 8 6.47 2.58 4.47
N SER A 9 7.24 2.18 5.48
CA SER A 9 8.66 1.88 5.25
C SER A 9 8.72 0.88 4.10
N ASN A 10 9.66 1.06 3.16
CA ASN A 10 9.92 0.04 2.15
C ASN A 10 10.06 -1.36 2.79
N SER A 11 10.54 -1.41 4.03
CA SER A 11 10.63 -2.60 4.86
C SER A 11 9.27 -3.30 5.09
N PHE A 12 8.17 -2.59 5.34
CA PHE A 12 6.85 -3.22 5.53
C PHE A 12 6.36 -3.91 4.26
N LEU A 13 6.55 -3.29 3.09
CA LEU A 13 6.21 -3.91 1.80
C LEU A 13 7.08 -5.13 1.51
N VAL A 14 8.37 -5.06 1.86
CA VAL A 14 9.29 -6.19 1.77
C VAL A 14 8.85 -7.35 2.67
N TRP A 15 8.52 -7.07 3.93
CA TRP A 15 8.04 -8.09 4.87
C TRP A 15 6.73 -8.70 4.39
N GLY A 16 5.74 -7.88 4.06
CA GLY A 16 4.45 -8.36 3.57
C GLY A 16 4.59 -9.28 2.36
N LYS A 17 5.44 -8.94 1.38
CA LYS A 17 5.79 -9.82 0.25
C LYS A 17 6.36 -11.17 0.71
N CYS A 18 7.30 -11.17 1.64
CA CYS A 18 7.89 -12.40 2.15
C CYS A 18 6.86 -13.28 2.86
N PHE A 19 5.97 -12.68 3.66
CA PHE A 19 4.86 -13.40 4.29
C PHE A 19 3.86 -13.93 3.25
N THR A 20 3.58 -13.18 2.17
CA THR A 20 2.71 -13.66 1.08
C THR A 20 3.33 -14.87 0.39
N ILE A 21 4.63 -14.85 0.10
CA ILE A 21 5.33 -16.00 -0.48
C ILE A 21 5.23 -17.21 0.45
N GLU A 22 5.47 -17.03 1.75
CA GLU A 22 5.37 -18.12 2.72
C GLU A 22 3.94 -18.68 2.82
N ALA A 23 2.92 -17.82 2.76
CA ALA A 23 1.52 -18.25 2.72
C ALA A 23 1.22 -19.06 1.44
N LEU A 24 1.70 -18.61 0.28
CA LEU A 24 1.54 -19.33 -0.98
C LEU A 24 2.23 -20.70 -0.97
N ILE A 25 3.46 -20.77 -0.43
CA ILE A 25 4.17 -22.04 -0.27
C ILE A 25 3.34 -23.01 0.59
N GLN A 26 2.77 -22.54 1.70
CA GLN A 26 1.92 -23.39 2.55
C GLN A 26 0.60 -23.76 1.85
N PHE A 27 -0.04 -22.82 1.16
CA PHE A 27 -1.31 -23.00 0.47
C PHE A 27 -1.20 -24.09 -0.60
N PHE A 28 -0.22 -23.96 -1.51
CA PHE A 28 0.05 -24.93 -2.57
C PHE A 28 0.76 -26.20 -2.08
N GLY A 29 1.09 -26.30 -0.78
CA GLY A 29 1.74 -27.47 -0.20
C GLY A 29 3.17 -27.71 -0.72
N MET A 30 3.92 -26.63 -0.95
CA MET A 30 5.31 -26.65 -1.42
C MET A 30 6.29 -26.65 -0.23
N GLU A 31 7.49 -27.21 -0.40
CA GLU A 31 8.58 -27.14 0.59
C GLU A 31 9.49 -25.92 0.40
N ASN A 32 9.51 -25.31 -0.78
CA ASN A 32 10.27 -24.10 -1.08
C ASN A 32 9.70 -23.44 -2.35
N GLN A 33 10.27 -22.30 -2.78
CA GLN A 33 9.77 -21.56 -3.95
C GLN A 33 9.99 -22.29 -5.29
N ASP A 34 10.98 -23.18 -5.34
CA ASP A 34 11.36 -23.94 -6.55
C ASP A 34 10.65 -25.30 -6.64
N ASP A 35 9.86 -25.65 -5.63
CA ASP A 35 9.13 -26.92 -5.55
C ASP A 35 7.85 -26.89 -6.41
N HIS A 36 7.30 -28.07 -6.69
CA HIS A 36 6.03 -28.18 -7.40
C HIS A 36 4.86 -28.15 -6.40
N PRO A 37 3.75 -27.44 -6.70
CA PRO A 37 2.54 -27.51 -5.91
C PRO A 37 2.14 -28.96 -5.66
N THR A 38 1.73 -29.30 -4.45
CA THR A 38 1.14 -30.61 -4.12
C THR A 38 -0.37 -30.51 -3.88
N LYS A 39 -0.84 -29.32 -3.48
CA LYS A 39 -2.25 -28.96 -3.27
C LYS A 39 -2.70 -27.90 -4.28
N HIS A 40 -4.01 -27.75 -4.44
CA HIS A 40 -4.65 -26.75 -5.33
C HIS A 40 -4.07 -26.74 -6.75
N LYS A 41 -3.73 -27.92 -7.26
CA LYS A 41 -3.19 -28.05 -8.62
C LYS A 41 -4.25 -27.72 -9.65
N PRO A 42 -3.87 -27.10 -10.78
CA PRO A 42 -4.73 -27.02 -11.94
C PRO A 42 -5.23 -28.42 -12.33
N PRO A 43 -6.49 -28.57 -12.74
CA PRO A 43 -7.01 -29.83 -13.27
C PRO A 43 -6.16 -30.32 -14.45
N SER A 44 -5.92 -31.62 -14.54
CA SER A 44 -5.07 -32.20 -15.61
C SER A 44 -5.60 -31.91 -17.02
N ASN A 45 -6.90 -31.65 -17.15
CA ASN A 45 -7.60 -31.35 -18.39
C ASN A 45 -7.81 -29.83 -18.62
N ILE A 46 -7.09 -28.94 -17.92
CA ILE A 46 -7.28 -27.49 -18.03
C ILE A 46 -7.17 -26.95 -19.48
N ASN A 47 -6.36 -27.58 -20.32
CA ASN A 47 -6.21 -27.21 -21.74
C ASN A 47 -7.42 -27.59 -22.62
N GLU A 48 -8.27 -28.49 -22.12
CA GLU A 48 -9.48 -28.98 -22.79
C GLU A 48 -10.75 -28.31 -22.25
N MET A 49 -10.64 -27.58 -21.14
CA MET A 49 -11.74 -26.89 -20.46
C MET A 49 -12.14 -25.61 -21.20
N GLY A 50 -13.42 -25.23 -21.05
CA GLY A 50 -13.92 -23.95 -21.52
C GLY A 50 -13.31 -22.78 -20.73
N ARG A 51 -13.23 -21.59 -21.34
CA ARG A 51 -12.70 -20.38 -20.67
C ARG A 51 -13.41 -20.09 -19.35
N GLU A 52 -14.73 -20.21 -19.32
CA GLU A 52 -15.56 -19.96 -18.13
C GLU A 52 -15.24 -20.96 -17.00
N GLU A 53 -14.96 -22.22 -17.35
CA GLU A 53 -14.61 -23.26 -16.36
C GLU A 53 -13.21 -23.03 -15.79
N ILE A 54 -12.29 -22.55 -16.62
CA ILE A 54 -10.94 -22.14 -16.19
C ILE A 54 -11.03 -20.93 -15.24
N GLU A 55 -11.80 -19.91 -15.60
CA GLU A 55 -11.99 -18.70 -14.80
C GLU A 55 -12.58 -19.05 -13.43
N LYS A 56 -13.65 -19.86 -13.43
CA LYS A 56 -14.28 -20.35 -12.19
C LYS A 56 -13.29 -21.10 -11.30
N TYR A 57 -12.46 -21.98 -11.86
CA TYR A 57 -11.44 -22.68 -11.08
C TYR A 57 -10.47 -21.71 -10.39
N TYR A 58 -10.00 -20.67 -11.10
CA TYR A 58 -9.12 -19.68 -10.48
C TYR A 58 -9.83 -18.84 -9.43
N GLU A 59 -11.10 -18.46 -9.65
CA GLU A 59 -11.92 -17.78 -8.64
C GLU A 59 -12.07 -18.63 -7.38
N ASP A 60 -12.43 -19.90 -7.53
CA ASP A 60 -12.60 -20.84 -6.40
C ASP A 60 -11.29 -20.99 -5.59
N VAL A 61 -10.14 -21.12 -6.27
CA VAL A 61 -8.81 -21.21 -5.62
C VAL A 61 -8.43 -19.91 -4.92
N LEU A 62 -8.71 -18.76 -5.54
CA LEU A 62 -8.45 -17.46 -4.93
C LEU A 62 -9.33 -17.22 -3.71
N ASP A 63 -10.61 -17.56 -3.79
CA ASP A 63 -11.56 -17.47 -2.67
C ASP A 63 -11.10 -18.36 -1.52
N GLU A 64 -10.62 -19.58 -1.79
CA GLU A 64 -10.07 -20.45 -0.75
C GLU A 64 -8.84 -19.82 -0.07
N PHE A 65 -7.92 -19.25 -0.86
CA PHE A 65 -6.75 -18.55 -0.32
C PHE A 65 -7.15 -17.35 0.55
N ILE A 66 -8.09 -16.53 0.06
CA ILE A 66 -8.62 -15.36 0.77
C ILE A 66 -9.27 -15.80 2.08
N ASN A 67 -10.11 -16.83 2.05
CA ASN A 67 -10.77 -17.35 3.24
C ASN A 67 -9.76 -17.90 4.27
N GLN A 68 -8.71 -18.59 3.81
CA GLN A 68 -7.72 -19.18 4.69
C GLN A 68 -6.75 -18.17 5.32
N PHE A 69 -6.34 -17.13 4.59
CA PHE A 69 -5.25 -16.24 5.03
C PHE A 69 -5.67 -14.79 5.28
N LEU A 70 -6.79 -14.34 4.70
CA LEU A 70 -7.23 -12.94 4.79
C LEU A 70 -8.55 -12.76 5.54
N LEU A 71 -9.47 -13.72 5.46
CA LEU A 71 -10.75 -13.68 6.18
C LEU A 71 -10.81 -14.68 7.33
N ALA A 72 -9.73 -15.42 7.59
CA ALA A 72 -9.65 -16.32 8.72
C ALA A 72 -10.01 -15.56 10.00
N ASN A 73 -11.10 -16.00 10.65
CA ASN A 73 -11.50 -15.46 11.93
C ASN A 73 -10.35 -15.71 12.90
N MET A 74 -9.74 -14.62 13.39
CA MET A 74 -8.87 -14.69 14.56
C MET A 74 -9.66 -15.41 15.64
N THR A 75 -9.27 -16.64 15.99
CA THR A 75 -9.97 -17.44 17.01
C THR A 75 -9.71 -16.78 18.36
N GLY A 76 -10.46 -15.71 18.66
CA GLY A 76 -10.40 -14.96 19.90
C GLY A 76 -11.15 -15.67 21.03
N GLY A 77 -10.76 -16.92 21.31
CA GLY A 77 -11.09 -17.54 22.58
C GLY A 77 -9.99 -17.20 23.59
N ASP A 78 -10.35 -16.79 24.81
CA ASP A 78 -9.44 -16.67 25.96
C ASP A 78 -8.94 -18.06 26.43
N SER A 79 -8.40 -18.87 25.50
CA SER A 79 -7.78 -20.15 25.85
C SER A 79 -6.25 -20.01 25.83
N ASP A 80 -5.61 -20.66 26.80
CA ASP A 80 -4.16 -20.90 26.85
C ASP A 80 -3.68 -21.84 25.71
N GLU A 81 -4.29 -21.77 24.52
CA GLU A 81 -3.97 -22.56 23.33
C GLU A 81 -3.74 -21.69 22.09
N ASN A 82 -3.91 -20.37 22.20
CA ASN A 82 -3.74 -19.45 21.07
C ASN A 82 -2.30 -19.42 20.52
N ASP A 83 -2.19 -19.47 19.19
CA ASP A 83 -0.95 -19.26 18.45
C ASP A 83 -0.79 -17.78 18.09
N PHE A 84 -0.07 -17.04 18.94
CA PHE A 84 0.12 -15.60 18.77
C PHE A 84 0.98 -15.25 17.55
N VAL A 85 1.86 -16.16 17.12
CA VAL A 85 2.67 -15.96 15.92
C VAL A 85 1.80 -16.10 14.67
N ASN A 86 0.94 -17.11 14.62
CA ASN A 86 -0.01 -17.28 13.52
C ASN A 86 -0.97 -16.09 13.42
N ASN A 87 -1.58 -15.72 14.55
CA ASN A 87 -2.47 -14.55 14.66
C ASN A 87 -1.80 -13.26 14.16
N TYR A 88 -0.57 -12.99 14.61
CA TYR A 88 0.21 -11.85 14.14
C TYR A 88 0.45 -11.90 12.63
N SER A 89 0.77 -13.07 12.10
CA SER A 89 1.09 -13.28 10.68
C SER A 89 -0.12 -13.09 9.77
N ILE A 90 -1.30 -13.57 10.19
CA ILE A 90 -2.58 -13.35 9.50
C ILE A 90 -2.92 -11.85 9.49
N CYS A 91 -2.84 -11.17 10.64
CA CYS A 91 -3.07 -9.73 10.70
C CYS A 91 -2.10 -8.93 9.83
N LEU A 92 -0.82 -9.32 9.80
CA LEU A 92 0.19 -8.68 8.97
C LEU A 92 -0.17 -8.81 7.48
N LEU A 93 -0.59 -10.01 7.03
CA LEU A 93 -1.04 -10.21 5.65
C LEU A 93 -2.26 -9.37 5.32
N GLN A 94 -3.27 -9.34 6.20
CA GLN A 94 -4.47 -8.50 6.01
C GLN A 94 -4.09 -7.03 5.77
N TYR A 95 -3.23 -6.47 6.63
CA TYR A 95 -2.79 -5.07 6.46
C TYR A 95 -1.91 -4.87 5.22
N PHE A 96 -1.06 -5.84 4.89
CA PHE A 96 -0.26 -5.79 3.68
C PHE A 96 -1.14 -5.72 2.42
N PHE A 97 -2.15 -6.58 2.31
CA PHE A 97 -3.03 -6.60 1.14
C PHE A 97 -3.89 -5.34 1.06
N VAL A 98 -4.43 -4.82 2.17
CA VAL A 98 -5.16 -3.53 2.18
C VAL A 98 -4.28 -2.38 1.69
N LEU A 99 -3.02 -2.31 2.15
CA LEU A 99 -2.08 -1.27 1.72
C LEU A 99 -1.62 -1.48 0.27
N HIS A 100 -1.42 -2.72 -0.16
CA HIS A 100 -1.08 -3.05 -1.55
C HIS A 100 -2.21 -2.66 -2.50
N ASP A 101 -3.45 -2.99 -2.13
CA ASP A 101 -4.67 -2.64 -2.86
C ASP A 101 -4.81 -1.11 -2.97
N MET A 102 -4.59 -0.37 -1.88
CA MET A 102 -4.59 1.09 -1.91
C MET A 102 -3.55 1.66 -2.88
N LYS A 103 -2.32 1.16 -2.85
CA LYS A 103 -1.28 1.60 -3.79
C LYS A 103 -1.69 1.29 -5.22
N ASP A 104 -2.20 0.10 -5.48
CA ASP A 104 -2.65 -0.32 -6.81
C ASP A 104 -3.79 0.57 -7.33
N ALA A 105 -4.82 0.81 -6.51
CA ALA A 105 -5.92 1.71 -6.80
C ALA A 105 -5.46 3.15 -7.09
N VAL A 106 -4.43 3.64 -6.37
CA VAL A 106 -3.80 4.93 -6.69
C VAL A 106 -3.17 4.90 -8.06
N HIS A 107 -2.37 3.88 -8.42
CA HIS A 107 -1.71 3.80 -9.73
C HIS A 107 -2.73 3.73 -10.86
N GLU A 108 -3.76 2.92 -10.71
CA GLU A 108 -4.88 2.80 -11.66
C GLU A 108 -5.72 4.09 -11.75
N GLY A 109 -5.70 4.92 -10.72
CA GLY A 109 -6.57 6.10 -10.61
C GLY A 109 -8.02 5.74 -10.29
N ASN A 110 -8.24 4.58 -9.65
CA ASN A 110 -9.56 4.06 -9.33
C ASN A 110 -10.09 4.71 -8.04
N GLY A 111 -10.78 5.84 -8.19
CA GLY A 111 -11.32 6.61 -7.08
C GLY A 111 -12.36 5.85 -6.24
N GLU A 112 -13.18 5.00 -6.87
CA GLU A 112 -14.22 4.23 -6.19
C GLU A 112 -13.62 3.16 -5.26
N ARG A 113 -12.60 2.45 -5.74
CA ARG A 113 -11.82 1.50 -4.94
C ARG A 113 -11.16 2.20 -3.76
N LEU A 114 -10.55 3.37 -3.98
CA LEU A 114 -9.99 4.20 -2.90
C LEU A 114 -11.04 4.65 -1.88
N ALA A 115 -12.23 5.09 -2.33
CA ALA A 115 -13.31 5.49 -1.43
C ALA A 115 -13.82 4.32 -0.56
N THR A 116 -13.79 3.09 -1.08
CA THR A 116 -14.10 1.88 -0.31
C THR A 116 -13.01 1.57 0.70
N LEU A 117 -11.74 1.61 0.30
CA LEU A 117 -10.59 1.40 1.19
C LEU A 117 -10.52 2.44 2.31
N HIS A 118 -10.90 3.70 2.07
CA HIS A 118 -10.97 4.73 3.11
C HIS A 118 -11.92 4.34 4.25
N LYS A 119 -13.02 3.62 3.97
CA LYS A 119 -13.93 3.11 5.02
C LYS A 119 -13.26 2.04 5.88
N GLN A 120 -12.46 1.17 5.27
CA GLN A 120 -11.70 0.16 6.00
C GLN A 120 -10.59 0.79 6.85
N LEU A 121 -9.85 1.74 6.29
CA LEU A 121 -8.78 2.47 6.99
C LEU A 121 -9.30 3.33 8.15
N LEU A 122 -10.52 3.87 8.03
CA LEU A 122 -11.18 4.58 9.14
C LEU A 122 -11.24 3.72 10.40
N LEU A 123 -11.70 2.47 10.27
CA LEU A 123 -11.79 1.55 11.41
C LEU A 123 -10.41 1.27 12.01
N HIS A 124 -9.40 1.07 11.15
CA HIS A 124 -8.03 0.84 11.58
C HIS A 124 -7.44 2.05 12.33
N PHE A 125 -7.51 3.25 11.78
CA PHE A 125 -6.97 4.44 12.46
C PHE A 125 -7.73 4.80 13.73
N LYS A 126 -9.01 4.42 13.83
CA LYS A 126 -9.82 4.63 15.03
C LYS A 126 -9.48 3.64 16.15
N SER A 127 -9.00 2.45 15.83
CA SER A 127 -8.62 1.42 16.82
C SER A 127 -7.23 1.66 17.41
N VAL A 128 -6.34 2.36 16.69
CA VAL A 128 -4.97 2.65 17.15
C VAL A 128 -4.89 4.01 17.86
N GLN A 129 -4.38 4.01 19.09
CA GLN A 129 -4.16 5.25 19.85
C GLN A 129 -3.15 6.16 19.13
N GLY A 130 -3.47 7.45 19.02
CA GLY A 130 -2.61 8.46 18.40
C GLY A 130 -2.86 8.69 16.90
N PHE A 131 -3.70 7.88 16.24
CA PHE A 131 -4.04 8.01 14.82
C PHE A 131 -5.43 8.65 14.57
N ASN A 132 -6.03 9.26 15.60
CA ASN A 132 -7.35 9.87 15.52
C ASN A 132 -7.47 10.97 14.46
N SER A 133 -6.40 11.73 14.18
CA SER A 133 -6.41 12.74 13.11
C SER A 133 -6.68 12.11 11.74
N TYR A 134 -6.03 10.98 11.46
CA TYR A 134 -6.24 10.23 10.22
C TYR A 134 -7.62 9.59 10.17
N ALA A 135 -8.11 9.06 11.30
CA ALA A 135 -9.48 8.57 11.39
C ALA A 135 -10.50 9.69 11.09
N ILE A 136 -10.31 10.89 11.65
CA ILE A 136 -11.17 12.04 11.39
C ILE A 136 -11.12 12.43 9.90
N GLU A 137 -9.94 12.47 9.28
CA GLU A 137 -9.81 12.77 7.85
C GLU A 137 -10.55 11.74 6.97
N MET A 138 -10.40 10.44 7.26
CA MET A 138 -11.12 9.37 6.55
C MET A 138 -12.63 9.49 6.75
N LEU A 139 -13.08 9.79 7.98
CA LEU A 139 -14.49 9.99 8.29
C LEU A 139 -15.06 11.18 7.52
N ILE A 140 -14.34 12.31 7.48
CA ILE A 140 -14.75 13.49 6.72
C ILE A 140 -14.88 13.15 5.23
N ASN A 141 -13.90 12.45 4.65
CA ASN A 141 -13.96 12.05 3.24
C ASN A 141 -15.18 11.15 2.95
N VAL A 142 -15.44 10.17 3.81
CA VAL A 142 -16.58 9.25 3.67
C VAL A 142 -17.91 10.01 3.80
N VAL A 143 -18.08 10.83 4.85
CA VAL A 143 -19.33 11.57 5.08
C VAL A 143 -19.57 12.62 3.99
N GLN A 144 -18.52 13.30 3.51
CA GLN A 144 -18.64 14.25 2.40
C GLN A 144 -19.17 13.56 1.14
N ASN A 145 -18.56 12.44 0.74
CA ASN A 145 -18.93 11.74 -0.49
C ASN A 145 -20.29 11.03 -0.38
N MET A 146 -20.71 10.60 0.81
CA MET A 146 -21.94 9.84 1.00
C MET A 146 -23.16 10.66 1.42
N VAL A 147 -22.96 11.79 2.12
CA VAL A 147 -24.05 12.52 2.79
C VAL A 147 -24.14 13.97 2.34
N PHE A 148 -23.02 14.70 2.28
CA PHE A 148 -23.06 16.15 2.08
C PHE A 148 -23.03 16.60 0.63
N LEU A 149 -22.31 15.88 -0.23
CA LEU A 149 -22.16 16.25 -1.63
C LEU A 149 -23.33 15.70 -2.46
N SER A 150 -23.75 16.48 -3.46
CA SER A 150 -24.65 15.95 -4.50
C SER A 150 -23.99 14.81 -5.27
N PRO A 151 -24.74 13.93 -5.94
CA PRO A 151 -24.17 12.80 -6.69
C PRO A 151 -23.08 13.22 -7.69
N ALA A 152 -23.27 14.35 -8.38
CA ALA A 152 -22.29 14.88 -9.33
C ALA A 152 -21.00 15.37 -8.64
N GLN A 153 -21.13 16.06 -7.49
CA GLN A 153 -19.98 16.54 -6.73
C GLN A 153 -19.21 15.40 -6.06
N SER A 154 -19.93 14.40 -5.53
CA SER A 154 -19.34 13.19 -4.96
C SER A 154 -18.54 12.44 -6.01
N HIS A 155 -19.12 12.23 -7.19
CA HIS A 155 -18.41 11.63 -8.32
C HIS A 155 -17.12 12.41 -8.65
N GLN A 156 -17.20 13.73 -8.81
CA GLN A 156 -16.02 14.54 -9.05
C GLN A 156 -14.97 14.43 -7.93
N CYS A 157 -15.39 14.44 -6.66
CA CYS A 157 -14.47 14.34 -5.52
C CYS A 157 -13.76 12.98 -5.47
N ILE A 158 -14.50 11.89 -5.72
CA ILE A 158 -13.98 10.53 -5.78
C ILE A 158 -12.92 10.41 -6.88
N TRP A 159 -13.22 10.87 -8.10
CA TRP A 159 -12.29 10.78 -9.23
C TRP A 159 -11.15 11.81 -9.18
N ALA A 160 -11.32 12.91 -8.45
CA ALA A 160 -10.26 13.90 -8.21
C ALA A 160 -9.27 13.49 -7.10
N SER A 161 -9.44 12.33 -6.47
CA SER A 161 -8.53 11.82 -5.43
C SER A 161 -7.11 11.52 -5.94
N THR A 162 -6.96 11.28 -7.24
CA THR A 162 -5.68 11.01 -7.90
C THR A 162 -5.46 11.93 -9.10
N ALA A 163 -4.22 12.03 -9.56
CA ALA A 163 -3.84 12.84 -10.71
C ALA A 163 -2.78 12.15 -11.56
N ASN A 164 -3.03 12.03 -12.86
CA ASN A 164 -2.05 11.53 -13.83
C ASN A 164 -1.16 12.66 -14.37
N TRP A 165 -0.34 13.27 -13.52
CA TRP A 165 0.42 14.46 -13.90
C TRP A 165 1.48 14.19 -15.00
N LYS A 166 2.11 13.01 -14.98
CA LYS A 166 3.15 12.63 -15.95
C LYS A 166 2.60 11.98 -17.22
N GLY A 167 1.32 11.59 -17.22
CA GLY A 167 0.71 10.81 -18.29
C GLY A 167 1.16 9.34 -18.29
N GLY A 168 0.38 8.50 -18.98
CA GLY A 168 0.62 7.06 -19.13
C GLY A 168 -0.24 6.20 -18.20
N ALA A 169 -0.44 4.93 -18.58
CA ALA A 169 -1.17 3.97 -17.77
C ALA A 169 -0.43 3.69 -16.45
N GLN A 170 -1.19 3.52 -15.36
CA GLN A 170 -0.67 3.18 -14.02
C GLN A 170 0.34 4.19 -13.45
N ARG A 171 0.28 5.46 -13.88
CA ARG A 171 1.18 6.55 -13.44
C ARG A 171 0.47 7.65 -12.66
N ASN A 172 -0.73 7.37 -12.18
CA ASN A 172 -1.44 8.26 -11.27
C ASN A 172 -0.69 8.37 -9.94
N VAL A 173 -0.82 9.53 -9.32
CA VAL A 173 -0.36 9.79 -7.96
C VAL A 173 -1.51 10.39 -7.17
N GLU A 174 -1.51 10.18 -5.84
CA GLU A 174 -2.47 10.84 -4.97
C GLU A 174 -2.40 12.36 -5.13
N ILE A 175 -3.57 13.01 -5.17
CA ILE A 175 -3.64 14.46 -5.35
C ILE A 175 -2.99 15.22 -4.19
N ASP A 176 -3.08 14.70 -2.98
CA ASP A 176 -2.45 15.28 -1.78
C ASP A 176 -0.92 15.28 -1.91
N LEU A 177 -0.34 14.17 -2.39
CA LEU A 177 1.10 14.07 -2.63
C LEU A 177 1.55 15.04 -3.72
N LEU A 178 0.77 15.18 -4.79
CA LEU A 178 1.03 16.17 -5.84
C LEU A 178 0.99 17.60 -5.26
N GLN A 179 -0.02 17.90 -4.44
CA GLN A 179 -0.17 19.20 -3.79
C GLN A 179 0.98 19.48 -2.81
N GLU A 180 1.45 18.48 -2.06
CA GLU A 180 2.59 18.63 -1.17
C GLU A 180 3.88 18.93 -1.93
N ASN A 181 4.13 18.23 -3.03
CA ASN A 181 5.28 18.49 -3.89
C ASN A 181 5.25 19.93 -4.45
N ARG A 182 4.08 20.39 -4.91
CA ARG A 182 3.90 21.78 -5.38
C ARG A 182 4.12 22.80 -4.27
N ASN A 183 3.58 22.54 -3.08
CA ASN A 183 3.79 23.39 -1.92
C ASN A 183 5.28 23.46 -1.51
N ARG A 184 6.02 22.35 -1.64
CA ARG A 184 7.45 22.30 -1.38
C ARG A 184 8.23 23.16 -2.38
N ASP A 185 7.91 23.08 -3.66
CA ASP A 185 8.56 23.89 -4.70
C ASP A 185 8.30 25.38 -4.48
N LEU A 186 7.05 25.73 -4.16
CA LEU A 186 6.69 27.10 -3.81
C LEU A 186 7.46 27.62 -2.60
N LYS A 187 7.53 26.83 -1.52
CA LYS A 187 8.29 27.18 -0.31
C LYS A 187 9.78 27.38 -0.61
N LYS A 188 10.37 26.56 -1.48
CA LYS A 188 11.77 26.73 -1.92
C LYS A 188 11.96 28.06 -2.66
N LEU A 189 11.07 28.38 -3.59
CA LEU A 189 11.11 29.62 -4.34
C LEU A 189 11.02 30.83 -3.41
N ILE A 190 10.01 30.86 -2.52
CA ILE A 190 9.82 31.93 -1.54
C ILE A 190 11.04 32.06 -0.61
N LYS A 191 11.63 30.94 -0.18
CA LYS A 191 12.85 30.97 0.64
C LYS A 191 14.03 31.58 -0.14
N GLY A 192 14.15 31.27 -1.43
CA GLY A 192 15.19 31.81 -2.31
C GLY A 192 15.10 33.33 -2.54
N MET A 193 13.93 33.94 -2.35
CA MET A 193 13.75 35.40 -2.51
C MET A 193 14.44 36.23 -1.41
N GLY A 194 14.88 35.62 -0.31
CA GLY A 194 15.58 36.31 0.77
C GLY A 194 14.74 37.42 1.41
N ALA A 195 15.30 38.63 1.51
CA ALA A 195 14.63 39.80 2.06
C ALA A 195 13.57 40.42 1.13
N ASN A 196 13.55 40.05 -0.16
CA ASN A 196 12.64 40.64 -1.16
C ASN A 196 11.23 40.02 -1.15
N LYS A 197 10.75 39.57 0.01
CA LYS A 197 9.43 38.97 0.18
C LYS A 197 8.39 40.06 0.37
N THR A 198 7.82 40.52 -0.74
CA THR A 198 6.59 41.32 -0.73
C THR A 198 5.43 40.45 -1.21
N ASP A 199 4.19 40.76 -0.83
CA ASP A 199 3.01 39.97 -1.24
C ASP A 199 2.90 39.88 -2.77
N LYS A 200 3.19 40.99 -3.46
CA LYS A 200 3.21 41.03 -4.92
C LYS A 200 4.29 40.13 -5.51
N ALA A 201 5.48 40.11 -4.90
CA ALA A 201 6.56 39.26 -5.36
C ALA A 201 6.25 37.77 -5.10
N ILE A 202 5.59 37.45 -3.98
CA ILE A 202 5.12 36.09 -3.66
C ILE A 202 4.03 35.64 -4.64
N ASP A 203 3.05 36.48 -4.97
CA ASP A 203 2.00 36.14 -5.94
C ASP A 203 2.61 35.87 -7.33
N ASN A 204 3.48 36.77 -7.80
CA ASN A 204 4.19 36.60 -9.07
C ASN A 204 5.01 35.30 -9.10
N ALA A 205 5.77 35.03 -8.03
CA ALA A 205 6.56 33.82 -7.88
C ALA A 205 5.69 32.55 -7.86
N SER A 206 4.55 32.61 -7.18
CA SER A 206 3.58 31.49 -7.09
C SER A 206 3.00 31.12 -8.45
N ARG A 207 2.70 32.12 -9.29
CA ARG A 207 2.22 31.90 -10.67
C ARG A 207 3.32 31.33 -11.57
N ALA A 208 4.56 31.75 -11.38
CA ALA A 208 5.70 31.35 -12.22
C ALA A 208 6.31 29.98 -11.85
N VAL A 209 6.09 29.47 -10.63
CA VAL A 209 6.78 28.29 -10.08
C VAL A 209 6.73 27.06 -11.00
N GLY A 210 5.58 26.81 -11.63
CA GLY A 210 5.40 25.66 -12.53
C GLY A 210 6.23 25.77 -13.82
N GLY A 211 6.31 26.98 -14.38
CA GLY A 211 7.12 27.26 -15.56
C GLY A 211 8.62 27.24 -15.24
N ALA A 212 9.02 27.86 -14.13
CA ALA A 212 10.41 27.87 -13.66
C ALA A 212 10.94 26.44 -13.45
N ARG A 213 10.14 25.54 -12.86
CA ARG A 213 10.52 24.12 -12.69
C ARG A 213 10.78 23.44 -14.04
N LYS A 214 9.89 23.60 -15.02
CA LYS A 214 10.05 23.00 -16.35
C LYS A 214 11.30 23.51 -17.07
N ILE A 215 11.58 24.81 -16.96
CA ILE A 215 12.78 25.41 -17.55
C ILE A 215 14.04 24.81 -16.92
N ALA A 216 14.07 24.69 -15.58
CA ALA A 216 15.19 24.07 -14.88
C ALA A 216 15.40 22.60 -15.27
N GLU A 217 14.32 21.81 -15.34
CA GLU A 217 14.37 20.41 -15.78
C GLU A 217 14.88 20.26 -17.21
N ASN A 218 14.44 21.12 -18.12
CA ASN A 218 14.91 21.12 -19.51
C ASN A 218 16.39 21.54 -19.63
N PHE A 219 16.81 22.55 -18.85
CA PHE A 219 18.21 22.97 -18.81
C PHE A 219 19.11 21.84 -18.32
N ASP A 220 18.71 21.15 -17.24
CA ASP A 220 19.46 20.01 -16.71
C ASP A 220 19.60 18.89 -17.74
N TYR A 221 18.51 18.59 -18.46
CA TYR A 221 18.50 17.62 -19.55
C TYR A 221 19.47 18.01 -20.68
N MET A 222 19.44 19.27 -21.12
CA MET A 222 20.30 19.77 -22.21
C MET A 222 21.79 19.74 -21.85
N VAL A 223 22.13 19.92 -20.57
CA VAL A 223 23.52 19.93 -20.10
C VAL A 223 24.01 18.51 -19.76
N TYR A 224 23.23 17.47 -20.05
CA TYR A 224 23.50 16.08 -19.64
C TYR A 224 23.81 15.98 -18.15
N ARG A 225 23.17 16.83 -17.34
CA ARG A 225 23.36 16.77 -15.91
C ARG A 225 22.74 15.46 -15.44
N GLU A 226 23.57 14.54 -14.97
CA GLU A 226 23.08 13.31 -14.37
C GLU A 226 22.03 13.66 -13.32
N ALA A 227 20.87 12.98 -13.40
CA ALA A 227 19.85 13.14 -12.39
C ALA A 227 20.51 12.88 -11.05
N LYS A 228 20.52 13.87 -10.15
CA LYS A 228 21.04 13.68 -8.81
C LYS A 228 20.23 12.54 -8.18
N SER A 229 20.79 11.34 -8.15
CA SER A 229 20.32 10.30 -7.27
C SER A 229 20.37 10.91 -5.87
N SER A 230 19.25 10.93 -5.15
CA SER A 230 19.34 11.17 -3.72
C SER A 230 20.39 10.22 -3.15
N SER A 231 21.16 10.66 -2.16
CA SER A 231 22.23 9.84 -1.54
C SER A 231 21.72 8.51 -0.95
N HIS A 232 20.41 8.31 -0.94
CA HIS A 232 19.75 7.03 -0.81
C HIS A 232 19.50 6.47 -2.22
N SER A 233 20.53 5.90 -2.85
CA SER A 233 20.29 4.85 -3.84
C SER A 233 19.35 3.85 -3.18
N HIS A 234 18.24 3.47 -3.84
CA HIS A 234 17.42 2.35 -3.36
C HIS A 234 18.34 1.15 -3.24
N ALA A 235 18.83 0.87 -2.03
CA ALA A 235 19.62 -0.32 -1.76
C ALA A 235 18.72 -1.50 -2.13
N SER A 236 19.26 -2.43 -2.91
CA SER A 236 18.53 -3.61 -3.33
C SER A 236 18.00 -4.34 -2.09
N SER A 237 16.68 -4.48 -1.99
CA SER A 237 16.00 -5.18 -0.90
C SER A 237 16.21 -6.69 -0.96
N LEU A 238 16.81 -7.22 -2.04
CA LEU A 238 16.96 -8.66 -2.26
C LEU A 238 17.68 -9.37 -1.11
N LYS A 239 18.74 -8.76 -0.57
CA LYS A 239 19.48 -9.35 0.57
C LYS A 239 18.64 -9.42 1.84
N ASP A 240 17.77 -8.43 2.05
CA ASP A 240 16.89 -8.39 3.21
C ASP A 240 15.71 -9.36 3.02
N GLU A 241 15.17 -9.44 1.81
CA GLU A 241 14.14 -10.42 1.42
C GLU A 241 14.62 -11.85 1.63
N SER A 242 15.82 -12.20 1.16
CA SER A 242 16.37 -13.55 1.33
C SER A 242 16.52 -13.94 2.80
N LYS A 243 16.95 -13.00 3.66
CA LYS A 243 17.08 -13.24 5.11
C LYS A 243 15.73 -13.41 5.79
N VAL A 244 14.77 -12.55 5.48
CA VAL A 244 13.42 -12.65 6.03
C VAL A 244 12.80 -13.97 5.62
N LEU A 245 12.92 -14.37 4.35
CA LEU A 245 12.42 -15.66 3.87
C LEU A 245 13.08 -16.84 4.61
N SER A 246 14.41 -16.84 4.79
CA SER A 246 15.07 -17.92 5.54
C SER A 246 14.57 -18.02 6.98
N ASP A 247 14.33 -16.89 7.63
CA ASP A 247 13.80 -16.86 9.00
C ASP A 247 12.33 -17.34 9.04
N LEU A 248 11.51 -16.96 8.07
CA LEU A 248 10.12 -17.41 7.96
C LEU A 248 10.01 -18.91 7.69
N ARG A 249 10.91 -19.49 6.89
CA ARG A 249 10.95 -20.95 6.65
C ARG A 249 11.18 -21.74 7.94
N ILE A 250 12.00 -21.21 8.85
CA ILE A 250 12.25 -21.81 10.18
C ILE A 250 11.03 -21.60 11.07
N LEU A 251 10.48 -20.39 11.09
CA LEU A 251 9.38 -20.01 11.96
C LEU A 251 8.06 -20.72 11.62
N LYS A 252 7.81 -20.98 10.33
CA LYS A 252 6.54 -21.53 9.80
C LYS A 252 5.31 -20.80 10.38
N PRO A 253 5.17 -19.49 10.11
CA PRO A 253 4.17 -18.64 10.75
C PRO A 253 2.74 -19.14 10.59
N PHE A 254 2.41 -19.74 9.46
CA PHE A 254 1.04 -20.15 9.15
C PHE A 254 0.68 -21.58 9.60
N SER A 255 1.65 -22.32 10.15
CA SER A 255 1.38 -23.61 10.79
C SER A 255 0.87 -23.37 12.21
N ILE A 256 -0.30 -23.93 12.54
CA ILE A 256 -0.94 -23.75 13.85
C ILE A 256 -0.16 -24.55 14.89
N GLN A 257 0.37 -23.85 15.91
CA GLN A 257 1.06 -24.44 17.04
C GLN A 257 0.57 -23.81 18.34
N ALA A 258 0.03 -24.62 19.24
CA ALA A 258 -0.50 -24.14 20.51
C ALA A 258 0.60 -23.43 21.34
N ASN A 259 0.23 -22.33 22.00
CA ASN A 259 1.08 -21.56 22.91
C ASN A 259 2.34 -20.90 22.32
N ARG A 260 2.43 -20.78 21.00
CA ARG A 260 3.56 -20.10 20.36
C ARG A 260 3.45 -18.58 20.51
N LYS A 261 4.53 -17.92 20.97
CA LYS A 261 4.59 -16.48 21.24
C LYS A 261 5.91 -15.88 20.74
N HIS A 262 5.88 -14.65 20.25
CA HIS A 262 7.10 -13.91 19.94
C HIS A 262 7.80 -13.42 21.22
N ALA A 263 9.08 -13.73 21.37
CA ALA A 263 9.88 -13.33 22.54
C ALA A 263 9.91 -11.80 22.78
N SER A 264 9.80 -11.02 21.70
CA SER A 264 9.81 -9.56 21.72
C SER A 264 8.50 -8.94 22.22
N PHE A 265 7.38 -9.66 22.15
CA PHE A 265 6.05 -9.15 22.50
C PHE A 265 5.56 -9.71 23.84
N ARG A 266 6.29 -9.40 24.93
CA ARG A 266 5.96 -9.89 26.28
C ARG A 266 4.64 -9.35 26.87
N LYS A 267 4.12 -8.25 26.31
CA LYS A 267 2.94 -7.53 26.80
C LYS A 267 1.70 -7.66 25.91
N ILE A 268 1.83 -8.31 24.75
CA ILE A 268 0.69 -8.57 23.87
C ILE A 268 0.09 -9.90 24.34
N LYS A 269 -1.00 -9.78 25.11
CA LYS A 269 -1.90 -10.89 25.42
C LYS A 269 -3.04 -10.89 24.42
#